data_AF-A0A9D0LI56-F1
#
_entry.id   AF-A0A9D0LI56-F1
#
_cell.length_a   1.000
_cell.length_b   1.000
_cell.length_c   1.000
_cell.angle_alpha   90.00
_cell.angle_beta   90.00
_cell.angle_gamma   90.00
#
_symmetry.space_group_name_H-M   'P 1'
#
loop_
_entity.id
_entity.type
_entity.pdbx_description
1 polymer ?
#
loop_
_entity_poly.entity_id
_entity_poly.type
_entity_poly.pdbx_seq_one_letter_code
_entity_poly.pdbx_strand_id
1 'polypeptide(L)'
;MKRSSWMKGALVAGGLMLLAGPMANATAAGITADYDGDMVGPFDSFDMAMGALLIEQDPGLGTFKGYYQAVLTGYALDAAWVDPGMLNKDYEVTVRAEFSGTYQAFGPITAFTIDDSGWAEMRYGDIDASITNDSGFDNGRIIAAGKITGGAGSIIPDSAGGLTGGSTLFINTDVVDGDVFSPVFDTATAAFTQQNPDFTVDAGTVMGHDIEGNLLLGADGNIAVNPVPVPAAAWLFMSALVGLGFTARRRSSL
;
A
#
# COMPACT_ATOMS: atom_id res chain seq x y z
N MET A 1 27.91 -58.22 -58.49
CA MET A 1 26.56 -57.73 -58.85
C MET A 1 25.83 -57.31 -57.58
N LYS A 2 25.25 -56.10 -57.62
CA LYS A 2 24.43 -55.34 -56.65
C LYS A 2 23.81 -56.05 -55.43
N ARG A 3 23.90 -55.38 -54.26
CA ARG A 3 22.81 -54.91 -53.34
C ARG A 3 23.44 -54.56 -51.97
N SER A 4 23.78 -53.31 -51.66
CA SER A 4 22.94 -52.22 -51.12
C SER A 4 21.93 -52.66 -50.04
N SER A 5 22.25 -52.38 -48.78
CA SER A 5 21.26 -52.22 -47.70
C SER A 5 21.75 -51.10 -46.78
N TRP A 6 21.17 -49.91 -46.98
CA TRP A 6 21.35 -48.75 -46.12
C TRP A 6 20.53 -48.96 -44.84
N MET A 7 21.16 -48.79 -43.68
CA MET A 7 20.47 -48.65 -42.40
C MET A 7 19.64 -47.37 -42.41
N LYS A 8 18.34 -47.50 -42.18
CA LYS A 8 17.43 -46.39 -41.90
C LYS A 8 17.69 -45.92 -40.47
N GLY A 9 18.41 -44.80 -40.32
CA GLY A 9 18.40 -44.03 -39.07
C GLY A 9 17.05 -43.31 -38.98
N ALA A 10 16.16 -43.78 -38.11
CA ALA A 10 14.95 -43.05 -37.75
C ALA A 10 15.35 -41.89 -36.82
N LEU A 11 15.28 -40.67 -37.34
CA LEU A 11 15.34 -39.44 -36.56
C LEU A 11 14.03 -39.37 -35.75
N VAL A 12 14.07 -39.68 -34.46
CA VAL A 12 12.96 -39.39 -33.55
C VAL A 12 12.98 -37.89 -33.28
N ALA A 13 12.19 -37.14 -34.04
CA ALA A 13 11.81 -35.78 -33.71
C ALA A 13 10.91 -35.82 -32.47
N GLY A 14 11.53 -35.80 -31.29
CA GLY A 14 10.84 -35.54 -30.03
C GLY A 14 10.35 -34.11 -30.02
N GLY A 15 9.09 -33.91 -30.43
CA GLY A 15 8.42 -32.63 -30.36
C GLY A 15 8.38 -32.14 -28.91
N LEU A 16 9.12 -31.07 -28.63
CA LEU A 16 8.92 -30.25 -27.46
C LEU A 16 7.59 -29.50 -27.64
N MET A 17 6.48 -30.10 -27.22
CA MET A 17 5.23 -29.35 -27.06
C MET A 17 5.41 -28.43 -25.86
N LEU A 18 5.83 -27.20 -26.14
CA LEU A 18 5.59 -26.08 -25.22
C LEU A 18 4.07 -25.91 -25.12
N LEU A 19 3.46 -26.55 -24.12
CA LEU A 19 2.13 -26.16 -23.65
C LEU A 19 2.31 -24.81 -22.94
N ALA A 20 2.38 -23.74 -23.73
CA ALA A 20 2.04 -22.40 -23.26
C ALA A 20 0.53 -22.43 -22.98
N GLY A 21 0.16 -22.96 -21.82
CA GLY A 21 -1.17 -22.72 -21.27
C GLY A 21 -1.38 -21.21 -21.19
N PRO A 22 -2.60 -20.69 -21.42
CA PRO A 22 -2.86 -19.28 -21.20
C PRO A 22 -2.42 -18.99 -19.76
N MET A 23 -1.41 -18.14 -19.59
CA MET A 23 -1.23 -17.45 -18.34
C MET A 23 -2.51 -16.64 -18.20
N ALA A 24 -3.44 -17.15 -17.40
CA ALA A 24 -4.56 -16.35 -16.93
C ALA A 24 -3.91 -15.12 -16.32
N ASN A 25 -4.04 -14.00 -17.02
CA ASN A 25 -3.77 -12.70 -16.44
C ASN A 25 -4.83 -12.54 -15.36
N ALA A 26 -4.55 -13.08 -14.18
CA ALA A 26 -5.33 -12.79 -13.00
C ALA A 26 -5.14 -11.29 -12.78
N THR A 27 -6.06 -10.49 -13.31
CA THR A 27 -6.41 -9.21 -12.69
C THR A 27 -6.49 -9.53 -11.21
N ALA A 28 -5.56 -9.00 -10.41
CA ALA A 28 -5.49 -9.31 -9.00
C ALA A 28 -6.89 -9.08 -8.43
N ALA A 29 -7.56 -10.14 -7.98
CA ALA A 29 -8.78 -9.98 -7.21
C ALA A 29 -8.35 -9.14 -6.01
N GLY A 30 -8.94 -7.95 -5.84
CA GLY A 30 -8.55 -7.02 -4.79
C GLY A 30 -8.51 -7.67 -3.41
N ILE A 31 -7.90 -6.97 -2.46
CA ILE A 31 -7.73 -7.41 -1.08
C ILE A 31 -9.08 -7.36 -0.36
N THR A 32 -9.35 -8.34 0.49
CA THR A 32 -10.38 -8.26 1.52
C THR A 32 -9.74 -8.07 2.89
N ALA A 33 -10.41 -7.33 3.77
CA ALA A 33 -10.04 -7.17 5.16
C ALA A 33 -11.10 -7.79 6.09
N ASP A 34 -10.69 -8.44 7.17
CA ASP A 34 -11.56 -8.91 8.27
C ASP A 34 -11.14 -8.21 9.56
N TYR A 35 -11.93 -7.24 9.98
CA TYR A 35 -11.72 -6.49 11.22
C TYR A 35 -12.61 -7.06 12.32
N ASP A 36 -12.17 -8.17 12.92
CA ASP A 36 -12.87 -8.88 14.00
C ASP A 36 -14.33 -9.25 13.66
N GLY A 37 -14.56 -9.70 12.42
CA GLY A 37 -15.85 -10.13 11.88
C GLY A 37 -16.51 -9.14 10.92
N ASP A 38 -15.99 -7.91 10.80
CA ASP A 38 -16.40 -6.98 9.75
C ASP A 38 -15.58 -7.21 8.48
N MET A 39 -16.20 -7.88 7.51
CA MET A 39 -15.56 -8.20 6.23
C MET A 39 -15.76 -7.05 5.23
N VAL A 40 -14.65 -6.46 4.78
CA VAL A 40 -14.63 -5.36 3.81
C VAL A 40 -13.85 -5.76 2.55
N GLY A 41 -14.30 -5.31 1.38
CA GLY A 41 -13.63 -5.52 0.11
C GLY A 41 -14.47 -6.24 -0.94
N PRO A 42 -13.89 -6.57 -2.10
CA PRO A 42 -12.48 -6.36 -2.47
C PRO A 42 -12.10 -4.89 -2.67
N PHE A 43 -10.85 -4.52 -2.39
CA PHE A 43 -10.25 -3.19 -2.62
C PHE A 43 -8.78 -3.28 -3.06
N ASP A 44 -8.24 -2.22 -3.66
CA ASP A 44 -6.82 -2.07 -4.03
C ASP A 44 -6.19 -0.80 -3.45
N SER A 45 -7.00 0.01 -2.78
CA SER A 45 -6.57 1.28 -2.24
C SER A 45 -7.33 1.66 -0.99
N PHE A 46 -6.63 2.36 -0.10
CA PHE A 46 -7.17 3.01 1.09
C PHE A 46 -7.30 4.50 0.82
N ASP A 47 -8.36 5.08 1.37
CA ASP A 47 -8.59 6.52 1.39
C ASP A 47 -8.40 7.05 2.82
N MET A 48 -7.78 8.23 2.95
CA MET A 48 -7.49 8.86 4.23
C MET A 48 -8.28 10.16 4.36
N ALA A 49 -8.71 10.47 5.59
CA ALA A 49 -9.11 11.83 5.92
C ALA A 49 -7.93 12.79 5.71
N MET A 50 -8.25 14.08 5.61
CA MET A 50 -7.28 15.15 5.76
C MET A 50 -6.49 14.95 7.06
N GLY A 51 -5.21 14.57 6.95
CA GLY A 51 -4.29 14.36 8.04
C GLY A 51 -3.45 15.60 8.35
N ALA A 52 -2.59 15.47 9.36
CA ALA A 52 -1.57 16.47 9.68
C ALA A 52 -0.20 16.02 9.18
N LEU A 53 0.46 16.89 8.40
CA LEU A 53 1.84 16.72 7.94
C LEU A 53 2.69 17.85 8.52
N LEU A 54 3.66 17.49 9.37
CA LEU A 54 4.65 18.42 9.91
C LEU A 54 5.97 18.22 9.18
N ILE A 55 6.57 19.32 8.71
CA ILE A 55 7.90 19.35 8.09
C ILE A 55 8.83 20.20 8.96
N GLU A 56 9.84 19.55 9.53
CA GLU A 56 10.98 20.18 10.21
C GLU A 56 12.09 20.40 9.19
N GLN A 57 12.33 21.65 8.80
CA GLN A 57 13.36 21.99 7.81
C GLN A 57 14.70 22.28 8.49
N ASP A 58 15.80 21.85 7.85
CA ASP A 58 17.14 22.36 8.08
C ASP A 58 17.63 23.11 6.82
N PRO A 59 17.42 24.44 6.75
CA PRO A 59 17.81 25.23 5.61
C PRO A 59 19.32 25.34 5.40
N GLY A 60 20.12 25.10 6.45
CA GLY A 60 21.58 25.10 6.35
C GLY A 60 22.10 23.91 5.56
N LEU A 61 21.37 22.79 5.59
CA LEU A 61 21.70 21.54 4.93
C LEU A 61 20.84 21.25 3.69
N GLY A 62 19.71 21.93 3.51
CA GLY A 62 18.76 21.65 2.43
C GLY A 62 18.03 20.31 2.65
N THR A 63 17.85 19.92 3.91
CA THR A 63 17.23 18.66 4.33
C THR A 63 15.99 18.90 5.17
N PHE A 64 15.13 17.89 5.29
CA PHE A 64 13.97 17.97 6.18
C PHE A 64 13.65 16.62 6.82
N LYS A 65 12.88 16.66 7.91
CA LYS A 65 12.13 15.52 8.45
C LYS A 65 10.64 15.77 8.32
N GLY A 66 9.90 14.71 7.99
CA GLY A 66 8.45 14.73 7.84
C GLY A 66 7.80 13.77 8.83
N TYR A 67 6.72 14.22 9.46
CA TYR A 67 5.88 13.44 10.36
C TYR A 67 4.43 13.57 9.90
N TYR A 68 3.77 12.44 9.66
CA TYR A 68 2.41 12.40 9.13
C TYR A 68 1.52 11.51 9.98
N GLN A 69 0.29 11.95 10.23
CA GLN A 69 -0.74 11.12 10.82
C GLN A 69 -2.14 11.43 10.27
N ALA A 70 -2.94 10.38 10.08
CA ALA A 70 -4.31 10.46 9.58
C ALA A 70 -5.14 9.24 10.02
N VAL A 71 -6.44 9.29 9.72
CA VAL A 71 -7.38 8.18 9.90
C VAL A 71 -7.86 7.73 8.51
N LEU A 72 -8.01 6.43 8.29
CA LEU A 72 -8.63 5.92 7.07
C LEU A 72 -10.12 6.25 7.04
N THR A 73 -10.62 6.68 5.89
CA THR A 73 -12.03 7.04 5.67
C THR A 73 -12.76 6.08 4.77
N GLY A 74 -12.05 5.27 4.00
CA GLY A 74 -12.67 4.29 3.14
C GLY A 74 -11.69 3.48 2.32
N TYR A 75 -12.26 2.76 1.36
CA TYR A 75 -11.54 1.85 0.48
C TYR A 75 -12.05 2.05 -0.95
N ALA A 76 -11.21 1.75 -1.93
CA ALA A 76 -11.60 1.75 -3.33
C ALA A 76 -11.01 0.54 -4.07
N LEU A 77 -11.69 0.16 -5.15
CA LEU A 77 -11.24 -0.84 -6.11
C LEU A 77 -11.35 -0.23 -7.51
N ASP A 78 -10.24 -0.19 -8.26
CA ASP A 78 -10.22 0.43 -9.60
C ASP A 78 -10.83 1.86 -9.59
N ALA A 79 -10.52 2.64 -8.54
CA ALA A 79 -11.05 3.96 -8.26
C ALA A 79 -12.57 4.07 -7.98
N ALA A 80 -13.27 2.94 -7.82
CA ALA A 80 -14.65 2.90 -7.35
C ALA A 80 -14.70 2.67 -5.82
N TRP A 81 -15.50 3.47 -5.12
CA TRP A 81 -15.68 3.33 -3.67
C TRP A 81 -16.28 1.98 -3.28
N VAL A 82 -15.74 1.41 -2.21
CA VAL A 82 -16.20 0.18 -1.55
C VAL A 82 -16.89 0.57 -0.24
N ASP A 83 -17.91 -0.18 0.17
CA ASP A 83 -18.58 0.03 1.45
C ASP A 83 -17.56 -0.09 2.59
N PRO A 84 -17.36 0.95 3.42
CA PRO A 84 -16.37 0.91 4.50
C PRO A 84 -16.81 0.05 5.70
N GLY A 85 -18.00 -0.54 5.68
CA GLY A 85 -18.50 -1.37 6.78
C GLY A 85 -18.65 -0.57 8.06
N MET A 86 -17.99 -1.02 9.13
CA MET A 86 -18.00 -0.40 10.46
C MET A 86 -16.79 0.50 10.73
N LEU A 87 -15.93 0.76 9.72
CA LEU A 87 -14.85 1.74 9.81
C LEU A 87 -15.40 3.12 10.24
N ASN A 88 -14.77 3.70 11.25
CA ASN A 88 -15.14 4.94 11.93
C ASN A 88 -16.55 4.94 12.56
N LYS A 89 -17.13 3.76 12.81
CA LYS A 89 -18.40 3.57 13.52
C LYS A 89 -18.22 2.70 14.77
N ASP A 90 -17.52 1.57 14.63
CA ASP A 90 -17.20 0.66 15.74
C ASP A 90 -15.69 0.55 15.99
N TYR A 91 -14.86 0.75 14.97
CA TYR A 91 -13.40 0.76 15.04
C TYR A 91 -12.82 1.86 14.17
N GLU A 92 -11.54 2.18 14.34
CA GLU A 92 -10.79 3.02 13.39
C GLU A 92 -9.51 2.35 12.92
N VAL A 93 -9.01 2.82 11.78
CA VAL A 93 -7.67 2.50 11.31
C VAL A 93 -6.89 3.79 11.15
N THR A 94 -5.81 3.93 11.92
CA THR A 94 -4.93 5.10 11.89
C THR A 94 -3.70 4.82 11.05
N VAL A 95 -3.16 5.87 10.43
CA VAL A 95 -1.93 5.84 9.64
C VAL A 95 -0.93 6.79 10.28
N ARG A 96 0.32 6.36 10.38
CA ARG A 96 1.46 7.20 10.77
C ARG A 96 2.64 6.98 9.85
N ALA A 97 3.43 8.03 9.64
CA ALA A 97 4.69 7.93 8.93
C ALA A 97 5.71 8.94 9.43
N GLU A 98 6.97 8.51 9.46
CA GLU A 98 8.15 9.35 9.65
C GLU A 98 9.07 9.16 8.46
N PHE A 99 9.57 10.25 7.88
CA PHE A 99 10.50 10.19 6.75
C PHE A 99 11.47 11.37 6.76
N SER A 100 12.52 11.27 5.96
CA SER A 100 13.44 12.39 5.74
C SER A 100 13.77 12.53 4.27
N GLY A 101 14.29 13.70 3.91
CA GLY A 101 14.61 13.99 2.52
C GLY A 101 15.40 15.26 2.34
N THR A 102 15.57 15.61 1.06
CA THR A 102 16.24 16.82 0.60
C THR A 102 15.28 17.69 -0.17
N TYR A 103 15.49 19.01 -0.13
CA TYR A 103 14.67 19.95 -0.87
C TYR A 103 15.51 21.02 -1.55
N GLN A 104 14.96 21.54 -2.65
CA GLN A 104 15.56 22.63 -3.41
C GLN A 104 14.49 23.63 -3.82
N ALA A 105 14.77 24.91 -3.59
CA ALA A 105 13.94 26.01 -4.05
C ALA A 105 14.29 26.38 -5.50
N PHE A 106 13.27 26.49 -6.34
CA PHE A 106 13.32 26.95 -7.72
C PHE A 106 12.35 28.13 -7.88
N GLY A 107 12.79 29.33 -7.48
CA GLY A 107 11.91 30.49 -7.42
C GLY A 107 10.85 30.29 -6.33
N PRO A 108 9.54 30.40 -6.62
CA PRO A 108 8.49 30.17 -5.63
C PRO A 108 8.27 28.67 -5.36
N ILE A 109 8.74 27.77 -6.20
CA ILE A 109 8.50 26.33 -6.08
C ILE A 109 9.54 25.72 -5.15
N THR A 110 9.12 24.94 -4.17
CA THR A 110 10.01 24.05 -3.41
C THR A 110 9.77 22.62 -3.86
N ALA A 111 10.72 22.05 -4.59
CA ALA A 111 10.70 20.63 -4.94
C ALA A 111 11.48 19.84 -3.89
N PHE A 112 11.05 18.61 -3.62
CA PHE A 112 11.72 17.75 -2.66
C PHE A 112 11.75 16.30 -3.10
N THR A 113 12.75 15.59 -2.59
CA THR A 113 12.94 14.15 -2.74
C THR A 113 12.95 13.54 -1.35
N ILE A 114 12.30 12.39 -1.22
CA ILE A 114 12.26 11.61 0.01
C ILE A 114 13.30 10.50 -0.11
N ASP A 115 14.15 10.39 0.90
CA ASP A 115 15.24 9.43 0.93
C ASP A 115 14.73 8.02 1.27
N ASP A 116 15.56 7.00 1.04
CA ASP A 116 15.32 5.62 1.50
C ASP A 116 15.48 5.52 3.04
N SER A 117 14.58 6.18 3.75
CA SER A 117 14.63 6.42 5.19
C SER A 117 13.23 6.52 5.79
N GLY A 118 13.11 6.14 7.05
CA GLY A 118 11.85 6.24 7.78
C GLY A 118 10.95 5.03 7.62
N TRP A 119 9.70 5.19 8.08
CA TRP A 119 8.74 4.11 8.24
C TRP A 119 7.31 4.63 8.07
N ALA A 120 6.41 3.73 7.71
CA ALA A 120 4.97 3.97 7.71
C ALA A 120 4.25 2.77 8.37
N GLU A 121 3.18 3.03 9.11
CA GLU A 121 2.38 1.99 9.76
C GLU A 121 0.88 2.30 9.70
N MET A 122 0.08 1.23 9.77
CA MET A 122 -1.35 1.24 9.96
C MET A 122 -1.70 0.51 11.25
N ARG A 123 -2.58 1.09 12.07
CA ARG A 123 -3.02 0.51 13.34
C ARG A 123 -4.53 0.41 13.40
N TYR A 124 -5.02 -0.71 13.92
CA TYR A 124 -6.42 -1.00 14.18
C TYR A 124 -6.72 -0.84 15.67
N GLY A 125 -7.77 -0.10 16.02
CA GLY A 125 -8.12 0.18 17.41
C GLY A 125 -9.51 0.79 17.62
N ASP A 126 -9.73 1.25 18.85
CA ASP A 126 -10.93 1.99 19.26
C ASP A 126 -10.96 3.38 18.61
N ILE A 127 -12.14 3.96 18.41
CA ILE A 127 -12.28 5.30 17.81
C ILE A 127 -11.88 6.37 18.81
N ASP A 128 -10.63 6.85 18.76
CA ASP A 128 -10.12 7.90 19.64
C ASP A 128 -9.04 8.82 19.03
N ALA A 129 -8.73 8.68 17.74
CA ALA A 129 -7.80 9.54 17.03
C ALA A 129 -8.24 11.01 17.02
N SER A 130 -7.30 11.89 17.39
CA SER A 130 -7.52 13.33 17.42
C SER A 130 -6.28 14.07 16.97
N ILE A 131 -6.35 14.67 15.77
CA ILE A 131 -5.28 15.52 15.24
C ILE A 131 -5.00 16.69 16.18
N THR A 132 -6.05 17.34 16.67
CA THR A 132 -5.93 18.52 17.53
C THR A 132 -5.22 18.25 18.85
N ASN A 133 -5.48 17.09 19.45
CA ASN A 133 -4.87 16.70 20.72
C ASN A 133 -3.60 15.86 20.53
N ASP A 134 -3.22 15.54 19.28
CA ASP A 134 -2.13 14.62 18.95
C ASP A 134 -2.23 13.29 19.73
N SER A 135 -3.43 12.68 19.69
CA SER A 135 -3.75 11.50 20.48
C SER A 135 -4.45 10.41 19.65
N GLY A 136 -4.41 9.16 20.11
CA GLY A 136 -5.08 8.02 19.48
C GLY A 136 -4.36 7.41 18.26
N PHE A 137 -3.31 8.05 17.74
CA PHE A 137 -2.61 7.51 16.56
C PHE A 137 -1.60 6.38 16.87
N ASP A 138 -1.07 6.28 18.10
CA ASP A 138 -0.04 5.29 18.49
C ASP A 138 -0.56 4.19 19.44
N ASN A 139 -1.88 4.06 19.59
CA ASN A 139 -2.49 2.96 20.33
C ASN A 139 -2.84 1.79 19.38
N GLY A 140 -3.56 0.79 19.88
CA GLY A 140 -4.06 -0.30 19.05
C GLY A 140 -3.00 -1.29 18.53
N ARG A 141 -3.45 -2.17 17.64
CA ARG A 141 -2.64 -3.24 17.02
C ARG A 141 -2.13 -2.77 15.66
N ILE A 142 -0.83 -2.90 15.41
CA ILE A 142 -0.25 -2.71 14.06
C ILE A 142 -0.78 -3.82 13.15
N ILE A 143 -1.41 -3.44 12.04
CA ILE A 143 -1.96 -4.37 11.03
C ILE A 143 -1.20 -4.32 9.70
N ALA A 144 -0.45 -3.24 9.45
CA ALA A 144 0.53 -3.15 8.39
C ALA A 144 1.65 -2.19 8.80
N ALA A 145 2.90 -2.48 8.43
CA ALA A 145 4.03 -1.59 8.63
C ALA A 145 5.11 -1.85 7.57
N GLY A 146 5.88 -0.82 7.27
CA GLY A 146 6.90 -0.92 6.23
C GLY A 146 7.91 0.21 6.25
N LYS A 147 9.00 -0.01 5.50
CA LYS A 147 10.03 0.98 5.27
C LYS A 147 9.64 1.89 4.11
N ILE A 148 9.82 3.20 4.31
CA ILE A 148 9.76 4.17 3.21
C ILE A 148 11.05 4.06 2.40
N THR A 149 10.91 3.79 1.11
CA THR A 149 12.03 3.56 0.18
C THR A 149 12.30 4.74 -0.74
N GLY A 150 11.44 5.74 -0.69
CA GLY A 150 11.62 7.02 -1.35
C GLY A 150 10.30 7.69 -1.68
N GLY A 151 10.38 8.70 -2.54
CA GLY A 151 9.25 9.53 -2.90
C GLY A 151 9.71 10.88 -3.41
N ALA A 152 8.76 11.70 -3.84
CA ALA A 152 9.05 13.05 -4.29
C ALA A 152 7.79 13.91 -4.22
N GLY A 153 7.99 15.22 -4.27
CA GLY A 153 6.87 16.14 -4.33
C GLY A 153 7.29 17.57 -4.58
N SER A 154 6.30 18.45 -4.55
CA SER A 154 6.51 19.88 -4.59
C SER A 154 5.46 20.61 -3.78
N ILE A 155 5.88 21.74 -3.21
CA ILE A 155 5.01 22.73 -2.58
C ILE A 155 5.22 24.05 -3.32
N ILE A 156 4.12 24.71 -3.65
CA ILE A 156 4.06 25.99 -4.35
C ILE A 156 3.16 26.96 -3.57
N PRO A 157 3.51 28.26 -3.55
CA PRO A 157 2.59 29.30 -3.11
C PRO A 157 1.35 29.32 -3.99
N ASP A 158 0.18 29.45 -3.37
CA ASP A 158 -1.06 29.73 -4.09
C ASP A 158 -1.26 31.24 -4.31
N SER A 159 -2.30 31.59 -5.06
CA SER A 159 -2.62 32.99 -5.39
C SER A 159 -3.18 33.80 -4.22
N ALA A 160 -3.55 33.15 -3.11
CA ALA A 160 -4.06 33.76 -1.88
C ALA A 160 -2.96 33.93 -0.81
N GLY A 161 -1.72 33.50 -1.08
CA GLY A 161 -0.61 33.56 -0.15
C GLY A 161 -0.47 32.33 0.75
N GLY A 162 -1.27 31.29 0.52
CA GLY A 162 -1.13 29.97 1.12
C GLY A 162 -0.12 29.10 0.36
N LEU A 163 -0.07 27.83 0.74
CA LEU A 163 0.78 26.80 0.13
C LEU A 163 -0.12 25.66 -0.35
N THR A 164 0.18 25.12 -1.53
CA THR A 164 -0.42 23.90 -2.04
C THR A 164 0.67 23.01 -2.62
N GLY A 165 0.48 21.71 -2.59
CA GLY A 165 1.48 20.77 -3.04
C GLY A 165 0.93 19.40 -3.32
N GLY A 166 1.81 18.55 -3.82
CA GLY A 166 1.53 17.14 -4.03
C GLY A 166 2.79 16.33 -3.81
N SER A 167 2.62 15.10 -3.32
CA SER A 167 3.73 14.20 -3.09
C SER A 167 3.34 12.74 -3.20
N THR A 168 4.35 11.89 -3.38
CA THR A 168 4.22 10.44 -3.31
C THR A 168 5.23 9.85 -2.34
N LEU A 169 4.84 8.78 -1.67
CA LEU A 169 5.71 7.90 -0.87
C LEU A 169 5.68 6.49 -1.45
N PHE A 170 6.84 5.86 -1.57
CA PHE A 170 6.99 4.44 -1.89
C PHE A 170 7.35 3.65 -0.65
N ILE A 171 6.59 2.59 -0.38
CA ILE A 171 6.69 1.81 0.85
C ILE A 171 6.85 0.34 0.48
N ASN A 172 7.86 -0.32 1.06
CA ASN A 172 7.94 -1.78 1.11
C ASN A 172 7.34 -2.24 2.43
N THR A 173 6.30 -3.08 2.39
CA THR A 173 5.60 -3.51 3.59
C THR A 173 6.26 -4.77 4.16
N ASP A 174 6.93 -4.60 5.30
CA ASP A 174 7.65 -5.65 6.00
C ASP A 174 6.71 -6.50 6.87
N VAL A 175 5.62 -5.89 7.34
CA VAL A 175 4.61 -6.51 8.20
C VAL A 175 3.24 -6.25 7.59
N VAL A 176 2.48 -7.30 7.34
CA VAL A 176 1.05 -7.23 7.02
C VAL A 176 0.36 -8.36 7.76
N ASP A 177 -0.65 -8.03 8.54
CA ASP A 177 -1.42 -9.00 9.32
C ASP A 177 -2.31 -9.83 8.37
N GLY A 178 -1.95 -11.09 8.17
CA GLY A 178 -2.67 -12.01 7.29
C GLY A 178 -3.99 -12.53 7.86
N ASP A 179 -4.26 -12.31 9.16
CA ASP A 179 -5.57 -12.56 9.74
C ASP A 179 -6.54 -11.41 9.43
N VAL A 180 -6.01 -10.20 9.18
CA VAL A 180 -6.79 -9.05 8.72
C VAL A 180 -6.88 -9.04 7.21
N PHE A 181 -5.76 -9.09 6.48
CA PHE A 181 -5.72 -8.89 5.03
C PHE A 181 -5.53 -10.19 4.25
N SER A 182 -6.41 -10.44 3.28
CA SER A 182 -6.31 -11.58 2.37
C SER A 182 -6.66 -11.20 0.93
N PRO A 183 -5.75 -11.42 -0.05
CA PRO A 183 -4.33 -11.72 0.17
C PRO A 183 -3.62 -10.56 0.88
N VAL A 184 -2.44 -10.83 1.45
CA VAL A 184 -1.53 -9.78 1.93
C VAL A 184 -0.91 -9.01 0.75
N PHE A 185 -0.31 -7.85 1.03
CA PHE A 185 0.41 -7.00 0.07
C PHE A 185 1.89 -6.83 0.48
N ASP A 186 2.76 -6.53 -0.47
CA ASP A 186 4.22 -6.37 -0.24
C ASP A 186 4.75 -4.95 -0.51
N THR A 187 3.96 -4.14 -1.20
CA THR A 187 4.33 -2.80 -1.62
C THR A 187 3.10 -1.90 -1.58
N ALA A 188 3.35 -0.63 -1.24
CA ALA A 188 2.34 0.40 -1.22
C ALA A 188 2.90 1.70 -1.81
N THR A 189 2.04 2.46 -2.50
CA THR A 189 2.32 3.81 -2.95
C THR A 189 1.28 4.74 -2.36
N ALA A 190 1.72 5.68 -1.52
CA ALA A 190 0.84 6.74 -1.02
C ALA A 190 0.98 7.97 -1.90
N ALA A 191 -0.14 8.63 -2.20
CA ALA A 191 -0.18 9.91 -2.91
C ALA A 191 -0.96 10.91 -2.08
N PHE A 192 -0.43 12.13 -1.96
CA PHE A 192 -0.99 13.18 -1.11
C PHE A 192 -1.18 14.47 -1.89
N THR A 193 -2.28 15.14 -1.62
CA THR A 193 -2.48 16.57 -1.86
C THR A 193 -2.22 17.31 -0.56
N GLN A 194 -1.42 18.36 -0.63
CA GLN A 194 -0.97 19.15 0.52
C GLN A 194 -1.50 20.57 0.41
N GLN A 195 -1.89 21.15 1.54
CA GLN A 195 -2.30 22.55 1.60
C GLN A 195 -2.03 23.17 2.96
N ASN A 196 -1.87 24.49 2.98
CA ASN A 196 -1.75 25.26 4.23
C ASN A 196 -2.95 24.96 5.16
N PRO A 197 -2.78 24.94 6.49
CA PRO A 197 -3.74 24.36 7.41
C PRO A 197 -5.00 25.21 7.63
N ASP A 198 -5.12 26.38 6.96
CA ASP A 198 -6.31 27.25 6.95
C ASP A 198 -7.61 26.56 6.47
N PHE A 199 -7.54 25.27 6.12
CA PHE A 199 -8.72 24.48 5.81
C PHE A 199 -9.26 23.61 6.96
N THR A 200 -8.46 23.10 7.92
CA THR A 200 -9.01 22.27 9.03
C THR A 200 -8.05 21.73 10.09
N VAL A 201 -6.72 21.89 9.99
CA VAL A 201 -5.76 21.22 10.89
C VAL A 201 -5.28 22.19 11.97
N ASP A 202 -5.94 22.16 13.13
CA ASP A 202 -5.53 22.88 14.34
C ASP A 202 -4.87 21.86 15.29
N ALA A 203 -3.54 21.75 15.24
CA ALA A 203 -2.76 20.83 16.07
C ALA A 203 -1.57 21.56 16.71
N GLY A 204 -1.31 21.33 18.00
CA GLY A 204 -0.13 21.89 18.69
C GLY A 204 1.14 21.07 18.45
N THR A 205 0.99 19.78 18.21
CA THR A 205 2.07 18.83 17.90
C THR A 205 1.60 17.83 16.85
N VAL A 206 2.54 17.17 16.17
CA VAL A 206 2.28 16.00 15.32
C VAL A 206 3.24 14.89 15.72
N MET A 207 2.73 13.75 16.18
CA MET A 207 3.55 12.64 16.69
C MET A 207 4.52 13.06 17.80
N GLY A 208 4.13 14.04 18.62
CA GLY A 208 4.93 14.62 19.71
C GLY A 208 5.93 15.70 19.29
N HIS A 209 5.96 16.10 18.02
CA HIS A 209 6.82 17.18 17.51
C HIS A 209 6.09 18.52 17.47
N ASP A 210 6.67 19.56 18.07
CA ASP A 210 6.09 20.91 18.13
C ASP A 210 5.96 21.56 16.75
N ILE A 211 4.85 22.27 16.52
CA ILE A 211 4.62 22.99 15.26
C ILE A 211 5.36 24.33 15.18
N GLU A 212 5.83 24.87 16.31
CA GLU A 212 6.43 26.20 16.36
C GLU A 212 7.75 26.25 15.55
N GLY A 213 7.81 27.15 14.57
CA GLY A 213 8.98 27.31 13.70
C GLY A 213 9.07 26.27 12.57
N ASN A 214 8.11 25.35 12.48
CA ASN A 214 8.03 24.29 11.48
C ASN A 214 6.88 24.53 10.50
N LEU A 215 6.87 23.79 9.39
CA LEU A 215 5.80 23.88 8.40
C LEU A 215 4.74 22.80 8.67
N LEU A 216 3.55 23.23 9.10
CA LEU A 216 2.38 22.37 9.23
C LEU A 216 1.50 22.47 7.98
N LEU A 217 1.10 21.32 7.43
CA LEU A 217 0.23 21.22 6.27
C LEU A 217 -0.92 20.23 6.56
N GLY A 218 -2.09 20.50 6.01
CA GLY A 218 -3.10 19.47 5.81
C GLY A 218 -2.69 18.58 4.65
N ALA A 219 -2.75 17.26 4.84
CA ALA A 219 -2.41 16.29 3.80
C ALA A 219 -3.52 15.22 3.67
N ASP A 220 -4.23 15.29 2.56
CA ASP A 220 -5.26 14.34 2.15
C ASP A 220 -4.65 13.40 1.09
N GLY A 221 -4.91 12.11 1.19
CA GLY A 221 -4.28 11.16 0.30
C GLY A 221 -4.91 9.80 0.26
N ASN A 222 -4.39 8.99 -0.66
CA ASN A 222 -4.76 7.60 -0.83
C ASN A 222 -3.52 6.72 -0.84
N ILE A 223 -3.67 5.46 -0.43
CA ILE A 223 -2.61 4.46 -0.43
C ILE A 223 -3.05 3.33 -1.37
N ALA A 224 -2.41 3.22 -2.52
CA ALA A 224 -2.58 2.08 -3.40
C ALA A 224 -1.65 0.94 -2.96
N VAL A 225 -2.18 -0.28 -2.88
CA VAL A 225 -1.44 -1.47 -2.47
C VAL A 225 -1.39 -2.49 -3.59
N ASN A 226 -0.27 -3.21 -3.67
CA ASN A 226 -0.11 -4.27 -4.64
C ASN A 226 -0.23 -5.64 -3.95
N PRO A 227 -1.29 -6.42 -4.22
CA PRO A 227 -1.48 -7.72 -3.59
C PRO A 227 -0.36 -8.69 -3.99
N VAL A 228 0.15 -9.48 -3.04
CA VAL A 228 1.11 -10.54 -3.34
C VAL A 228 0.37 -11.66 -4.08
N PRO A 229 0.72 -11.99 -5.34
CA PRO A 229 0.07 -13.07 -6.04
C PRO A 229 0.30 -14.38 -5.30
N VAL A 230 -0.78 -15.06 -4.88
CA VAL A 230 -0.68 -16.42 -4.35
C VAL A 230 -0.04 -17.29 -5.43
N PRO A 231 1.11 -17.95 -5.17
CA PRO A 231 1.86 -18.64 -6.21
C PRO A 231 0.95 -19.59 -6.99
N ALA A 232 0.97 -19.53 -8.32
CA ALA A 232 0.16 -20.40 -9.18
C ALA A 232 0.32 -21.90 -8.84
N ALA A 233 1.46 -22.29 -8.26
CA ALA A 233 1.70 -23.63 -7.73
C ALA A 233 0.72 -24.05 -6.63
N ALA A 234 0.26 -23.14 -5.76
CA ALA A 234 -0.73 -23.44 -4.73
C ALA A 234 -2.12 -23.75 -5.35
N TRP A 235 -2.53 -22.98 -6.36
CA TRP A 235 -3.75 -23.26 -7.13
C TRP A 235 -3.65 -24.57 -7.92
N LEU A 236 -2.50 -24.85 -8.53
CA LEU A 236 -2.25 -26.11 -9.23
C LEU A 236 -2.22 -27.31 -8.28
N PHE A 237 -1.66 -27.14 -7.08
CA PHE A 237 -1.65 -28.16 -6.05
C PHE A 237 -3.06 -28.45 -5.52
N MET A 238 -3.85 -27.41 -5.22
CA MET A 238 -5.24 -27.56 -4.75
C MET A 238 -6.14 -28.16 -5.82
N SER A 239 -6.02 -27.74 -7.09
CA SER A 239 -6.78 -28.33 -8.20
C SER A 239 -6.36 -29.79 -8.47
N ALA A 240 -5.08 -30.12 -8.33
CA ALA A 240 -4.60 -31.51 -8.41
C ALA A 240 -5.15 -32.36 -7.25
N LEU A 241 -5.19 -31.84 -6.02
CA LEU A 241 -5.70 -32.55 -4.85
C LEU A 241 -7.21 -32.83 -4.96
N VAL A 242 -8.00 -31.85 -5.41
CA VAL A 242 -9.43 -32.04 -5.70
C VAL A 242 -9.63 -33.08 -6.81
N GLY A 243 -8.85 -33.01 -7.89
CA GLY A 243 -8.86 -34.01 -8.98
C GLY A 243 -8.53 -35.44 -8.51
N LEU A 244 -7.61 -35.58 -7.56
CA LEU A 244 -7.26 -36.86 -6.93
C LEU A 244 -8.38 -37.39 -6.02
N GLY A 245 -9.10 -36.51 -5.31
CA GLY A 245 -10.26 -36.89 -4.49
C GLY A 245 -11.43 -37.48 -5.31
N PHE A 246 -11.71 -36.92 -6.49
CA PHE A 246 -12.74 -37.45 -7.40
C PHE A 246 -12.34 -38.76 -8.08
N THR A 247 -11.03 -39.00 -8.31
CA THR A 247 -10.53 -40.25 -8.90
C THR A 247 -10.39 -41.37 -7.88
N ALA A 248 -10.06 -41.08 -6.61
CA ALA A 248 -9.98 -42.06 -5.54
C ALA A 248 -11.34 -42.70 -5.19
N ARG A 249 -12.46 -41.96 -5.35
CA ARG A 249 -13.82 -42.44 -5.03
C ARG A 249 -14.37 -43.49 -6.02
N ARG A 250 -13.67 -43.77 -7.13
CA ARG A 250 -14.08 -44.79 -8.13
C ARG A 250 -13.55 -46.20 -7.87
N ARG A 251 -12.87 -46.47 -6.75
CA ARG A 251 -12.47 -47.83 -6.34
C ARG A 251 -13.13 -48.24 -5.03
N SER A 252 -14.43 -48.52 -5.09
CA SER A 252 -15.07 -49.46 -4.16
C SER A 252 -16.27 -50.11 -4.85
N SER A 253 -15.99 -51.16 -5.64
CA SER A 253 -16.93 -52.25 -5.92
C SER A 253 -16.15 -53.43 -6.51
N LEU A 254 -15.71 -54.33 -5.62
CA LEU A 254 -15.52 -55.74 -5.89
C LEU A 254 -16.20 -56.51 -4.77
#